data_AF-A0A257Y870-F1
#
_entry.id   AF-A0A257Y870-F1
#
_cell.length_a   1.000
_cell.length_b   1.000
_cell.length_c   1.000
_cell.angle_alpha   90.00
_cell.angle_beta   90.00
_cell.angle_gamma   90.00
#
_symmetry.space_group_name_H-M   'P 1'
#
loop_
_entity.id
_entity.type
_entity.pdbx_description
1 polymer ?
#
loop_
_entity_poly.entity_id
_entity_poly.type
_entity_poly.pdbx_seq_one_letter_code
_entity_poly.pdbx_strand_id
1 'polypeptide(L)'
;MNRLNVLIAVLERRTKLNLSDKDIFINIVGGLKLQDPAVDLAVAMAIASATTERKLSHDLVVFGEVGLGGEIRSVAQSDRRVGEAKKLGFKGAIAPLSRTKNDFIEDVKDLRSALNRYLTTKVIKKKDI
;
A
#
# COMPACT_ATOMS: atom_id res chain seq x y z
N MET A 1 1.58 -6.83 -21.56
CA MET A 1 1.08 -7.36 -20.28
C MET A 1 0.50 -6.21 -19.47
N ASN A 2 -0.69 -6.33 -18.91
CA ASN A 2 -1.27 -5.28 -18.07
C ASN A 2 -0.54 -5.26 -16.71
N ARG A 3 -0.03 -4.10 -16.29
CA ARG A 3 0.66 -3.90 -15.00
C ARG A 3 -0.18 -4.37 -13.82
N LEU A 4 -1.49 -4.15 -13.89
CA LEU A 4 -2.44 -4.63 -12.87
C LEU A 4 -2.41 -6.15 -12.73
N ASN A 5 -2.37 -6.90 -13.83
CA ASN A 5 -2.36 -8.36 -13.79
C ASN A 5 -1.08 -8.90 -13.12
N VAL A 6 0.06 -8.26 -13.39
CA VAL A 6 1.33 -8.61 -12.72
C VAL A 6 1.23 -8.32 -11.22
N LEU A 7 0.69 -7.16 -10.85
CA LEU A 7 0.53 -6.78 -9.46
C LEU A 7 -0.39 -7.73 -8.69
N ILE A 8 -1.52 -8.14 -9.28
CA ILE A 8 -2.44 -9.13 -8.71
C ILE A 8 -1.72 -10.47 -8.51
N ALA A 9 -0.97 -10.95 -9.51
CA ALA A 9 -0.22 -12.20 -9.41
C ALA A 9 0.85 -12.16 -8.31
N VAL A 10 1.55 -11.03 -8.16
CA VAL A 10 2.52 -10.82 -7.07
C VAL A 10 1.81 -10.78 -5.72
N LEU A 11 0.69 -10.06 -5.62
CA LEU A 11 -0.08 -9.94 -4.39
C LEU A 11 -0.57 -11.31 -3.90
N GLU A 12 -1.16 -12.11 -4.79
CA GLU A 12 -1.61 -13.48 -4.50
C GLU A 12 -0.43 -14.39 -4.09
N ARG A 13 0.67 -14.39 -4.87
CA ARG A 13 1.80 -15.30 -4.64
C ARG A 13 2.62 -14.97 -3.39
N ARG A 14 2.66 -13.70 -2.96
CA ARG A 14 3.50 -13.25 -1.83
C ARG A 14 2.72 -13.13 -0.53
N THR A 15 1.41 -13.05 -0.60
CA THR A 15 0.53 -12.91 0.57
C THR A 15 -0.29 -14.19 0.78
N LYS A 16 -1.35 -14.11 1.60
CA LYS A 16 -2.31 -15.21 1.82
C LYS A 16 -3.69 -14.92 1.19
N LEU A 17 -3.77 -13.89 0.36
CA LEU A 17 -5.02 -13.55 -0.33
C LEU A 17 -5.25 -14.54 -1.46
N ASN A 18 -6.48 -15.07 -1.56
CA ASN A 18 -6.94 -15.79 -2.73
C ASN A 18 -7.65 -14.78 -3.65
N LEU A 19 -7.08 -14.55 -4.83
CA LEU A 19 -7.57 -13.56 -5.80
C LEU A 19 -8.00 -14.23 -7.11
N SER A 20 -7.62 -15.50 -7.32
CA SER A 20 -7.91 -16.27 -8.54
C SER A 20 -9.41 -16.41 -8.87
N ASP A 21 -10.29 -16.36 -7.88
CA ASP A 21 -11.75 -16.47 -8.02
C ASP A 21 -12.46 -15.09 -7.95
N LYS A 22 -11.70 -13.98 -7.98
CA LYS A 22 -12.22 -12.62 -7.83
C LYS A 22 -12.13 -11.83 -9.12
N ASP A 23 -13.23 -11.17 -9.46
CA ASP A 23 -13.21 -10.11 -10.47
C ASP A 23 -12.69 -8.82 -9.85
N ILE A 24 -11.53 -8.36 -10.31
CA ILE A 24 -10.84 -7.19 -9.76
C ILE A 24 -11.01 -5.99 -10.71
N PHE A 25 -11.69 -4.97 -10.23
CA PHE A 25 -11.84 -3.68 -10.91
C PHE A 25 -11.15 -2.57 -10.11
N ILE A 26 -10.39 -1.72 -10.81
CA ILE A 26 -9.71 -0.56 -10.20
C ILE A 26 -10.17 0.70 -10.92
N ASN A 27 -10.62 1.69 -10.14
CA ASN A 27 -10.94 3.02 -10.63
C ASN A 27 -9.97 4.05 -10.02
N ILE A 28 -9.55 5.01 -10.83
CA ILE A 28 -8.67 6.09 -10.39
C ILE A 28 -9.44 7.38 -10.54
N VAL A 29 -9.67 8.03 -9.40
CA VAL A 29 -10.39 9.30 -9.35
C VAL A 29 -9.63 10.34 -10.18
N GLY A 30 -10.37 11.12 -10.98
CA GLY A 30 -9.81 12.17 -11.83
C GLY A 30 -9.28 11.69 -13.18
N GLY A 31 -9.51 10.43 -13.57
CA GLY A 31 -9.13 9.93 -14.90
C GLY A 31 -7.62 9.80 -15.14
N LEU A 32 -6.84 9.79 -14.06
CA LEU A 32 -5.39 9.67 -14.13
C LEU A 32 -4.97 8.25 -14.57
N LYS A 33 -3.87 8.15 -15.32
CA LYS A 33 -3.31 6.88 -15.80
C LYS A 33 -2.22 6.36 -14.85
N LEU A 34 -2.18 5.04 -14.62
CA LEU A 34 -1.16 4.36 -13.79
C LEU A 34 0.20 4.21 -14.50
N GLN A 35 0.87 5.32 -14.78
CA GLN A 35 2.20 5.29 -15.40
C GLN A 35 3.34 5.29 -14.37
N ASP A 36 3.10 5.86 -13.20
CA ASP A 36 4.10 6.02 -12.15
C ASP A 36 4.30 4.71 -11.36
N PRO A 37 5.52 4.13 -11.27
CA PRO A 37 5.84 2.97 -10.42
C PRO A 37 5.35 3.11 -8.97
N ALA A 38 5.31 4.34 -8.44
CA ALA A 38 4.94 4.61 -7.06
C ALA A 38 3.49 4.28 -6.69
N VAL A 39 2.62 4.00 -7.66
CA VAL A 39 1.22 3.64 -7.37
C VAL A 39 1.04 2.16 -7.04
N ASP A 40 2.04 1.29 -7.26
CA ASP A 40 1.86 -0.16 -7.09
C ASP A 40 1.46 -0.53 -5.67
N LEU A 41 2.16 0.00 -4.66
CA LEU A 41 1.82 -0.29 -3.27
C LEU A 41 0.41 0.22 -2.93
N ALA A 42 0.02 1.39 -3.42
CA ALA A 42 -1.31 1.94 -3.18
C ALA A 42 -2.42 1.05 -3.78
N VAL A 43 -2.23 0.60 -5.03
CA VAL A 43 -3.16 -0.32 -5.71
C VAL A 43 -3.21 -1.67 -4.99
N ALA A 44 -2.06 -2.22 -4.59
CA ALA A 44 -2.00 -3.48 -3.86
C ALA A 44 -2.72 -3.39 -2.50
N MET A 45 -2.52 -2.30 -1.76
CA MET A 45 -3.21 -2.05 -0.50
C MET A 45 -4.72 -1.85 -0.70
N ALA A 46 -5.15 -1.21 -1.80
CA ALA A 46 -6.56 -1.05 -2.13
C ALA A 46 -7.25 -2.39 -2.45
N ILE A 47 -6.60 -3.24 -3.26
CA ILE A 47 -7.11 -4.60 -3.55
C ILE A 47 -7.18 -5.40 -2.24
N ALA A 48 -6.11 -5.44 -1.46
CA ALA A 48 -6.08 -6.15 -0.19
C ALA A 48 -7.14 -5.64 0.80
N SER A 49 -7.35 -4.32 0.87
CA SER A 49 -8.38 -3.69 1.69
C SER A 49 -9.78 -4.14 1.30
N ALA A 50 -10.08 -4.17 -0.01
CA ALA A 50 -11.35 -4.66 -0.53
C ALA A 50 -11.55 -6.16 -0.27
N THR A 51 -10.52 -6.99 -0.51
CA THR A 51 -10.58 -8.44 -0.29
C THR A 51 -10.74 -8.81 1.19
N THR A 52 -10.15 -8.02 2.10
CA THR A 52 -10.18 -8.29 3.55
C THR A 52 -11.28 -7.53 4.29
N GLU A 53 -12.07 -6.71 3.58
CA GLU A 53 -13.12 -5.84 4.13
C GLU A 53 -12.62 -4.92 5.26
N ARG A 54 -11.38 -4.43 5.13
CA ARG A 54 -10.73 -3.61 6.16
C ARG A 54 -10.25 -2.30 5.59
N LYS A 55 -10.57 -1.21 6.27
CA LYS A 55 -10.23 0.14 5.85
C LYS A 55 -8.83 0.51 6.33
N LEU A 56 -8.03 1.10 5.44
CA LEU A 56 -6.87 1.88 5.85
C LEU A 56 -7.32 3.17 6.53
N SER A 57 -6.45 3.76 7.35
CA SER A 57 -6.68 5.10 7.88
C SER A 57 -6.79 6.12 6.75
N HIS A 58 -7.78 7.01 6.83
CA HIS A 58 -7.99 8.09 5.86
C HIS A 58 -6.91 9.19 5.94
N ASP A 59 -6.18 9.24 7.05
CA ASP A 59 -5.11 10.21 7.29
C ASP A 59 -3.76 9.79 6.69
N LEU A 60 -3.69 8.66 5.98
CA LEU A 60 -2.45 8.14 5.40
C LEU A 60 -2.45 8.22 3.87
N VAL A 61 -1.29 8.56 3.32
CA VAL A 61 -0.99 8.34 1.89
C VAL A 61 -0.18 7.06 1.72
N VAL A 62 -0.24 6.44 0.54
CA VAL A 62 0.52 5.21 0.24
C VAL A 62 1.26 5.40 -1.08
N PHE A 63 2.55 5.08 -1.11
CA PHE A 63 3.32 5.06 -2.34
C PHE A 63 4.47 4.08 -2.27
N GLY A 64 4.90 3.55 -3.41
CA GLY A 64 6.01 2.60 -3.50
C GLY A 64 5.85 1.69 -4.71
N GLU A 65 6.98 1.26 -5.27
CA GLU A 65 7.01 0.28 -6.35
C GLU A 65 7.04 -1.12 -5.75
N VAL A 66 6.27 -2.05 -6.33
CA VAL A 66 6.22 -3.44 -5.90
C VAL A 66 7.06 -4.29 -6.85
N GLY A 67 8.12 -4.89 -6.33
CA GLY A 67 8.92 -5.86 -7.07
C GLY A 67 8.25 -7.23 -7.17
N LEU A 68 8.72 -8.07 -8.08
CA LEU A 68 8.20 -9.44 -8.28
C LEU A 68 8.43 -10.36 -7.07
N GLY A 69 9.40 -10.03 -6.22
CA GLY A 69 9.66 -10.67 -4.93
C GLY A 69 8.63 -10.30 -3.85
N GLY A 70 7.80 -9.29 -4.11
CA GLY A 70 6.91 -8.67 -3.13
C GLY A 70 7.60 -7.61 -2.28
N GLU A 71 8.86 -7.27 -2.57
CA GLU A 71 9.60 -6.20 -1.93
C GLU A 71 9.07 -4.82 -2.35
N ILE A 72 9.12 -3.86 -1.43
CA ILE A 72 8.73 -2.47 -1.70
C ILE A 72 10.00 -1.67 -1.99
N ARG A 73 10.07 -1.11 -3.20
CA ARG A 73 11.25 -0.41 -3.73
C ARG A 73 11.06 1.10 -3.68
N SER A 74 12.16 1.82 -3.47
CA SER A 74 12.20 3.28 -3.46
C SER A 74 11.72 3.87 -4.78
N VAL A 75 11.11 5.06 -4.72
CA VAL A 75 10.54 5.74 -5.89
C VAL A 75 11.07 7.16 -6.01
N ALA A 76 10.98 7.70 -7.22
CA ALA A 76 11.39 9.07 -7.49
C ALA A 76 10.56 10.09 -6.69
N GLN A 77 11.24 11.18 -6.29
CA GLN A 77 10.64 12.36 -5.66
C GLN A 77 9.86 12.06 -4.36
N SER A 78 10.34 11.11 -3.55
CA SER A 78 9.69 10.73 -2.28
C SER A 78 9.48 11.93 -1.33
N ASP A 79 10.49 12.80 -1.18
CA ASP A 79 10.37 13.99 -0.32
C ASP A 79 9.31 14.98 -0.82
N ARG A 80 9.18 15.14 -2.15
CA ARG A 80 8.15 15.97 -2.75
C ARG A 80 6.76 15.42 -2.47
N ARG A 81 6.57 14.10 -2.58
CA ARG A 81 5.29 13.43 -2.26
C ARG A 81 4.90 13.64 -0.80
N VAL A 82 5.87 13.49 0.11
CA VAL A 82 5.67 13.76 1.54
C VAL A 82 5.32 15.23 1.79
N GLY A 83 6.01 16.16 1.12
CA GLY A 83 5.72 17.58 1.22
C GLY A 83 4.29 17.93 0.80
N GLU A 84 3.82 17.40 -0.32
CA GLU A 84 2.44 17.61 -0.79
C GLU A 84 1.41 16.92 0.12
N ALA A 85 1.69 15.71 0.61
CA ALA A 85 0.81 15.01 1.55
C ALA A 85 0.60 15.82 2.85
N LYS A 86 1.68 16.40 3.40
CA LYS A 86 1.60 17.28 4.57
C LYS A 86 0.77 18.53 4.29
N LYS A 87 0.95 19.18 3.13
CA LYS A 87 0.16 20.37 2.74
C LYS A 87 -1.33 20.07 2.62
N LEU A 88 -1.68 18.87 2.17
CA LEU A 88 -3.07 18.41 2.06
C LEU A 88 -3.66 17.92 3.40
N GLY A 89 -2.89 17.93 4.50
CA GLY A 89 -3.37 17.59 5.84
C GLY A 89 -3.28 16.12 6.22
N PHE A 90 -2.62 15.28 5.41
CA PHE A 90 -2.35 13.89 5.81
C PHE A 90 -1.39 13.84 7.00
N LYS A 91 -1.52 12.80 7.83
CA LYS A 91 -0.75 12.63 9.07
C LYS A 91 0.42 11.66 8.93
N GLY A 92 0.46 10.89 7.85
CA GLY A 92 1.56 10.00 7.56
C GLY A 92 1.53 9.40 6.16
N ALA A 93 2.58 8.65 5.84
CA ALA A 93 2.75 7.95 4.59
C ALA A 93 3.21 6.50 4.82
N ILE A 94 2.59 5.53 4.15
CA ILE A 94 3.11 4.17 4.03
C ILE A 94 4.01 4.13 2.80
N ALA A 95 5.31 3.92 2.98
CA ALA A 95 6.29 4.08 1.90
C ALA A 95 7.44 3.07 1.97
N PRO A 96 8.27 2.95 0.92
CA PRO A 96 9.43 2.07 0.91
C PRO A 96 10.43 2.45 2.00
N LEU A 97 11.14 1.46 2.52
CA LEU A 97 12.19 1.67 3.51
C LEU A 97 13.19 2.75 3.05
N SER A 98 13.27 3.83 3.82
CA SER A 98 14.23 4.91 3.60
C SER A 98 15.49 4.74 4.45
N ARG A 99 16.65 5.16 3.93
CA ARG A 99 17.90 5.22 4.72
C ARG A 99 17.85 6.35 5.76
N THR A 100 17.11 7.41 5.46
CA THR A 100 16.96 8.56 6.34
C THR A 100 15.65 8.44 7.07
N LYS A 101 15.71 8.49 8.41
CA LYS A 101 14.52 8.45 9.26
C LYS A 101 13.65 9.68 8.97
N ASN A 102 12.36 9.43 8.70
CA ASN A 102 11.35 10.47 8.52
C ASN A 102 10.13 10.08 9.33
N ASP A 103 9.79 10.86 10.36
CA ASP A 103 8.68 10.53 11.28
C ASP A 103 7.30 10.56 10.60
N PHE A 104 7.20 11.15 9.40
CA PHE A 104 5.99 11.10 8.59
C PHE A 104 5.85 9.78 7.82
N ILE A 105 6.95 9.04 7.64
CA ILE A 105 6.97 7.80 6.87
C ILE A 105 6.94 6.60 7.81
N GLU A 106 5.94 5.76 7.61
CA GLU A 106 5.92 4.41 8.14
C GLU A 106 6.49 3.45 7.10
N ASP A 107 7.78 3.11 7.27
CA ASP A 107 8.50 2.26 6.33
C ASP A 107 7.91 0.84 6.24
N VAL A 108 7.75 0.35 5.01
CA VAL A 108 7.41 -1.04 4.71
C VAL A 108 8.45 -1.66 3.78
N LYS A 109 8.84 -2.90 4.10
CA LYS A 109 9.84 -3.67 3.34
C LYS A 109 9.24 -4.56 2.26
N ASP A 110 8.06 -5.11 2.51
CA ASP A 110 7.40 -6.07 1.63
C ASP A 110 5.87 -6.03 1.81
N LEU A 111 5.15 -6.51 0.79
CA LEU A 111 3.68 -6.54 0.75
C LEU A 111 3.08 -7.26 1.96
N ARG A 112 3.63 -8.42 2.33
CA ARG A 112 3.09 -9.23 3.43
C ARG A 112 3.13 -8.45 4.75
N SER A 113 4.25 -7.80 5.03
CA SER A 113 4.45 -6.98 6.23
C SER A 113 3.52 -5.77 6.24
N ALA A 114 3.35 -5.10 5.08
CA ALA A 114 2.41 -3.99 4.94
C ALA A 114 0.96 -4.44 5.22
N LEU A 115 0.49 -5.51 4.58
CA LEU A 115 -0.86 -6.03 4.78
C LEU A 115 -1.11 -6.46 6.24
N ASN A 116 -0.16 -7.17 6.85
CA ASN A 116 -0.30 -7.61 8.23
C ASN A 116 -0.38 -6.44 9.21
N ARG A 117 0.36 -5.35 8.94
CA ARG A 117 0.40 -4.17 9.81
C ARG A 117 -0.87 -3.32 9.70
N TYR A 118 -1.36 -3.09 8.48
CA TYR A 118 -2.44 -2.14 8.25
C TYR A 118 -3.81 -2.77 8.03
N LEU A 119 -3.87 -4.06 7.65
CA LEU A 119 -5.09 -4.75 7.23
C LEU A 119 -5.34 -6.07 7.97
N THR A 120 -4.67 -6.34 9.09
CA THR A 120 -4.97 -7.50 9.96
C THR A 120 -5.19 -7.03 11.39
N THR A 121 -6.27 -7.45 12.07
CA THR A 121 -6.42 -7.12 13.51
C THR A 121 -5.46 -7.95 14.37
N LYS A 122 -4.81 -7.29 15.32
CA LYS A 122 -4.81 -7.79 16.71
C LYS A 122 -6.26 -7.83 17.18
N VAL A 123 -6.85 -9.02 17.23
CA VAL A 123 -7.95 -9.26 18.17
C VAL A 123 -7.28 -9.36 19.54
N ILE A 124 -7.50 -8.36 20.40
CA ILE A 124 -7.84 -8.46 21.83
C ILE A 124 -7.90 -7.02 22.37
N LYS A 125 -9.13 -6.53 22.57
CA LYS A 125 -9.48 -5.72 23.73
C LYS A 125 -9.35 -6.63 24.97
N LYS A 126 -8.46 -6.27 25.89
CA LYS A 126 -8.50 -6.52 27.34
C LYS A 126 -7.49 -5.51 27.90
N LYS A 127 -7.87 -4.55 28.73
CA LYS A 127 -8.38 -4.73 30.09
C LYS A 127 -8.96 -3.36 30.52
N ASP A 128 -10.27 -3.22 30.60
CA ASP A 128 -10.93 -3.01 31.89
C ASP A 128 -10.65 -4.14 32.90
N ILE A 129 -9.75 -3.86 33.83
CA ILE A 129 -9.82 -4.19 35.27
C ILE A 129 -9.15 -3.02 35.98
#